data_AF-A0A7C9RNR3-F1
#
_entry.id   AF-A0A7C9RNR3-F1
#
_cell.length_a   1.000
_cell.length_b   1.000
_cell.length_c   1.000
_cell.angle_alpha   90.00
_cell.angle_beta   90.00
_cell.angle_gamma   90.00
#
_symmetry.space_group_name_H-M   'P 1'
#
loop_
_entity.id
_entity.type
_entity.pdbx_description
1 polymer ?
#
loop_
_entity_poly.entity_id
_entity_poly.type
_entity_poly.pdbx_seq_one_letter_code
_entity_poly.pdbx_strand_id
1 'polypeptide(L)'
;MASIAEVRAALEQASEILRESYRSVRSAQDGLDEAVAILTESSENHHESLLPPEFVRAKERFPDQLELMVGTLERIQRLTVEL
;
A
#
# COMPACT_ATOMS: atom_id res chain seq x y z
N MET A 1 26.99 18.96 -8.93
CA MET A 1 27.19 17.50 -8.84
C MET A 1 26.67 17.08 -7.48
N ALA A 2 25.78 16.10 -7.40
CA ALA A 2 25.31 15.61 -6.10
C ALA A 2 26.45 14.82 -5.41
N SER A 3 26.67 15.10 -4.14
CA SER A 3 27.57 14.37 -3.26
C SER A 3 26.91 13.08 -2.78
N ILE A 4 27.73 12.11 -2.34
CA ILE A 4 27.24 10.87 -1.73
C ILE A 4 26.37 11.16 -0.49
N ALA A 5 26.68 12.23 0.25
CA ALA A 5 25.89 12.67 1.40
C ALA A 5 24.48 13.13 1.00
N GLU A 6 24.34 13.87 -0.11
CA GLU A 6 23.04 14.30 -0.63
C GLU A 6 22.22 13.09 -1.13
N VAL A 7 22.86 12.11 -1.76
CA VAL A 7 22.19 10.87 -2.17
C VAL A 7 21.68 10.09 -0.95
N ARG A 8 22.50 9.94 0.09
CA ARG A 8 22.09 9.26 1.34
C ARG A 8 20.89 9.95 1.99
N ALA A 9 20.92 11.27 2.11
CA ALA A 9 19.81 12.04 2.67
C ALA A 9 18.51 11.87 1.86
N ALA A 10 18.60 11.86 0.53
CA ALA A 10 17.45 11.63 -0.33
C ALA A 10 16.87 10.21 -0.16
N LEU A 11 17.71 9.19 -0.01
CA LEU A 11 17.29 7.80 0.23
C LEU A 11 16.66 7.61 1.61
N GLU A 12 17.17 8.28 2.64
CA GLU A 12 16.58 8.30 3.98
C GLU A 12 15.18 8.94 3.95
N GLN A 13 15.05 10.10 3.30
CA GLN A 13 13.76 10.76 3.13
C GLN A 13 12.77 9.88 2.33
N ALA A 14 13.22 9.26 1.25
CA ALA A 14 12.38 8.33 0.48
C ALA A 14 11.91 7.12 1.32
N SER A 15 12.77 6.61 2.21
CA SER A 15 12.42 5.52 3.13
C SER A 15 11.34 5.93 4.11
N GLU A 16 11.40 7.14 4.65
CA GLU A 16 10.39 7.67 5.57
C GLU A 16 9.03 7.81 4.88
N ILE A 17 9.02 8.42 3.69
CA ILE A 17 7.81 8.59 2.88
C ILE A 17 7.19 7.24 2.52
N LEU A 18 8.01 6.25 2.13
CA LEU A 18 7.53 4.90 1.81
C LEU A 18 6.92 4.19 3.02
N ARG A 19 7.51 4.34 4.21
CA ARG A 19 6.96 3.76 5.45
C ARG A 19 5.62 4.38 5.83
N GLU A 20 5.49 5.69 5.70
CA GLU A 20 4.22 6.38 5.95
C GLU A 20 3.17 5.96 4.91
N SER A 21 3.54 5.97 3.63
CA SER A 21 2.68 5.54 2.54
C SER A 21 2.21 4.09 2.73
N TYR A 22 3.09 3.20 3.17
CA TYR A 22 2.74 1.80 3.43
C TYR A 22 1.64 1.69 4.49
N ARG A 23 1.75 2.45 5.59
CA ARG A 23 0.72 2.48 6.64
C ARG A 23 -0.61 3.01 6.11
N SER A 24 -0.58 4.07 5.30
CA SER A 24 -1.78 4.66 4.69
C SER A 24 -2.46 3.69 3.72
N VAL A 25 -1.69 3.03 2.85
CA VAL A 25 -2.20 2.03 1.90
C VAL A 25 -2.76 0.82 2.65
N ARG A 26 -2.08 0.36 3.71
CA ARG A 26 -2.58 -0.74 4.53
C ARG A 26 -3.89 -0.40 5.24
N SER A 27 -3.98 0.80 5.80
CA SER A 27 -5.23 1.31 6.41
C SER A 27 -6.37 1.39 5.38
N ALA A 28 -6.07 1.84 4.15
CA ALA A 28 -7.04 1.87 3.06
C ALA A 28 -7.50 0.45 2.65
N GLN A 29 -6.59 -0.54 2.66
CA GLN A 29 -6.93 -1.93 2.44
C GLN A 29 -7.89 -2.44 3.52
N ASP A 30 -7.56 -2.23 4.79
CA ASP A 30 -8.37 -2.69 5.92
C ASP A 30 -9.79 -2.06 5.87
N GLY A 31 -9.88 -0.76 5.55
CA GLY A 31 -11.17 -0.07 5.38
C GLY A 31 -11.97 -0.55 4.17
N LEU A 32 -11.31 -0.90 3.06
CA LEU A 32 -12.00 -1.51 1.92
C LEU A 32 -12.50 -2.91 2.25
N ASP A 33 -11.69 -3.71 2.97
CA ASP A 33 -12.07 -5.05 3.41
C ASP A 33 -13.31 -5.03 4.31
N GLU A 34 -13.39 -4.06 5.23
CA GLU A 34 -14.56 -3.82 6.06
C GLU A 34 -15.79 -3.43 5.22
N ALA A 35 -15.64 -2.48 4.29
CA ALA A 35 -16.75 -2.07 3.42
C ALA A 35 -17.28 -3.23 2.56
N VAL A 36 -16.39 -4.07 2.02
CA VAL A 36 -16.76 -5.28 1.27
C VAL A 36 -17.53 -6.26 2.16
N ALA A 37 -17.08 -6.46 3.41
CA ALA A 37 -17.77 -7.33 4.35
C ALA A 37 -19.20 -6.84 4.67
N ILE A 38 -19.35 -5.55 4.99
CA ILE A 38 -20.66 -4.93 5.29
C ILE A 38 -21.62 -5.05 4.10
N LEU A 39 -21.14 -4.76 2.88
CA LEU A 39 -21.96 -4.85 1.68
C LEU A 39 -22.34 -6.29 1.34
N THR A 40 -21.44 -7.24 1.59
CA THR A 40 -21.71 -8.67 1.39
C THR A 40 -22.80 -9.14 2.34
N GLU A 41 -22.67 -8.84 3.64
CA GLU A 41 -23.71 -9.16 4.65
C GLU A 41 -25.05 -8.49 4.33
N SER A 42 -25.02 -7.23 3.89
CA SER A 42 -26.23 -6.49 3.50
C SER A 42 -26.91 -7.12 2.27
N SER A 43 -26.13 -7.67 1.34
CA SER A 43 -26.63 -8.33 0.14
C SER A 43 -27.41 -9.61 0.45
N GLU A 44 -27.14 -10.28 1.56
CA GLU A 44 -27.88 -11.49 1.98
C GLU A 44 -29.38 -11.19 2.22
N ASN A 45 -29.70 -9.94 2.54
CA ASN A 45 -31.06 -9.47 2.78
C ASN A 45 -31.68 -8.81 1.54
N HIS A 46 -31.02 -8.86 0.38
CA HIS A 46 -31.46 -8.21 -0.86
C HIS A 46 -31.49 -9.20 -2.05
N HIS A 47 -32.29 -8.88 -3.06
CA HIS A 47 -32.40 -9.72 -4.26
C HIS A 47 -31.19 -9.58 -5.20
N GLU A 48 -30.39 -8.53 -5.03
CA GLU A 48 -29.23 -8.22 -5.87
C GLU A 48 -28.00 -7.98 -4.99
N SER A 49 -26.82 -8.25 -5.56
CA SER A 49 -25.55 -7.93 -4.92
C SER A 49 -25.36 -6.43 -4.82
N LEU A 50 -25.15 -5.94 -3.60
CA LEU A 50 -24.78 -4.55 -3.33
C LEU A 50 -23.28 -4.30 -3.50
N LEU A 51 -22.48 -5.36 -3.70
CA LEU A 51 -21.02 -5.26 -3.82
C LEU A 51 -20.62 -4.76 -5.23
N PRO A 52 -20.00 -3.57 -5.36
CA PRO A 52 -19.51 -3.10 -6.65
C PRO A 52 -18.31 -3.94 -7.11
N PRO A 53 -18.23 -4.32 -8.40
CA PRO A 53 -17.10 -5.11 -8.91
C PRO A 53 -15.76 -4.38 -8.80
N GLU A 54 -15.77 -3.04 -8.78
CA GLU A 54 -14.57 -2.21 -8.58
C GLU A 54 -13.94 -2.44 -7.20
N PHE A 55 -14.74 -2.76 -6.18
CA PHE A 55 -14.25 -2.99 -4.82
C PHE A 55 -13.46 -4.30 -4.75
N VAL A 56 -13.96 -5.35 -5.40
CA VAL A 56 -13.26 -6.63 -5.52
C VAL A 56 -11.93 -6.43 -6.25
N ARG A 57 -11.95 -5.73 -7.40
CA ARG A 57 -10.74 -5.42 -8.16
C ARG A 57 -9.73 -4.58 -7.38
N ALA A 58 -10.19 -3.63 -6.58
CA ALA A 58 -9.31 -2.82 -5.75
C ALA A 58 -8.68 -3.66 -4.62
N LYS A 59 -9.46 -4.52 -3.95
CA LYS A 59 -8.99 -5.46 -2.93
C LYS A 59 -7.89 -6.39 -3.46
N GLU A 60 -8.06 -6.90 -4.68
CA GLU A 60 -7.07 -7.78 -5.34
C GLU A 60 -5.76 -7.06 -5.67
N ARG A 61 -5.75 -5.72 -5.81
CA ARG A 61 -4.55 -4.93 -6.16
C ARG A 61 -3.70 -4.50 -4.97
N PHE A 62 -4.29 -4.41 -3.78
CA PHE A 62 -3.57 -3.98 -2.59
C PHE A 62 -2.35 -4.86 -2.24
N PRO A 63 -2.42 -6.21 -2.31
CA PRO A 63 -1.27 -7.07 -2.07
C PRO A 63 -0.07 -6.73 -2.95
N ASP A 64 -0.27 -6.63 -4.26
CA ASP A 64 0.79 -6.31 -5.23
C ASP A 64 1.42 -4.94 -4.95
N GLN A 65 0.60 -3.94 -4.59
CA GLN A 65 1.10 -2.60 -4.24
C GLN A 65 1.92 -2.62 -2.95
N LEU A 66 1.45 -3.30 -1.91
CA LEU A 66 2.18 -3.41 -0.64
C LEU A 66 3.50 -4.16 -0.81
N GLU A 67 3.52 -5.23 -1.61
CA GLU A 67 4.74 -5.99 -1.93
C GLU A 67 5.75 -5.11 -2.67
N LEU A 68 5.31 -4.34 -3.68
CA LEU A 68 6.17 -3.40 -4.40
C LEU A 68 6.80 -2.36 -3.46
N MET A 69 6.02 -1.84 -2.51
CA MET A 69 6.49 -0.85 -1.54
C MET A 69 7.53 -1.45 -0.59
N VAL A 70 7.29 -2.66 -0.07
CA VAL A 70 8.24 -3.38 0.79
C VAL A 70 9.53 -3.67 0.02
N GLY A 71 9.45 -4.23 -1.19
CA GLY A 71 10.63 -4.50 -2.01
C GLY A 71 11.41 -3.24 -2.39
N THR A 72 10.74 -2.12 -2.58
CA THR A 72 11.40 -0.82 -2.82
C THR A 72 12.11 -0.32 -1.57
N LEU A 73 11.45 -0.41 -0.40
CA LEU A 73 12.04 -0.01 0.88
C LEU A 73 13.29 -0.83 1.20
N GLU A 74 13.26 -2.15 0.97
CA GLU A 74 14.42 -3.04 1.16
C GLU A 74 15.60 -2.64 0.26
N ARG A 75 15.34 -2.31 -1.00
CA ARG A 75 16.38 -1.86 -1.95
C ARG A 75 16.99 -0.53 -1.53
N ILE A 76 16.17 0.41 -1.08
CA ILE A 76 16.65 1.71 -0.59
C ILE A 76 17.51 1.50 0.65
N GLN A 77 17.05 0.71 1.63
CA GLN A 77 17.82 0.43 2.84
C GLN A 77 19.17 -0.22 2.54
N ARG A 78 19.22 -1.16 1.59
CA ARG A 78 20.47 -1.77 1.15
C ARG A 78 21.41 -0.74 0.53
N LEU A 79 20.91 0.07 -0.41
CA LEU A 79 21.72 1.09 -1.07
C LEU A 79 22.24 2.15 -0.08
N THR A 80 21.41 2.57 0.88
CA THR A 80 21.81 3.52 1.93
C THR A 80 22.95 2.98 2.79
N VAL A 81 23.04 1.66 3.02
CA VAL A 81 24.15 1.04 3.78
C VAL A 81 25.42 0.88 2.93
N GLU A 82 25.26 0.67 1.62
CA GLU A 82 26.37 0.45 0.68
C GLU A 82 27.06 1.74 0.22
N LEU A 83 26.34 2.88 0.23
CA LEU A 83 26.88 4.23 0.02
C LEU A 83 27.64 4.71 1.25
#